data_AF-A0A3N5QE19-F1
#
_entry.id   AF-A0A3N5QE19-F1
#
_cell.length_a   1.000
_cell.length_b   1.000
_cell.length_c   1.000
_cell.angle_alpha   90.00
_cell.angle_beta   90.00
_cell.angle_gamma   90.00
#
_symmetry.space_group_name_H-M   'P 1'
#
loop_
_entity.id
_entity.type
_entity.pdbx_description
1 polymer ?
#
loop_
_entity_poly.entity_id
_entity_poly.type
_entity_poly.pdbx_seq_one_letter_code
_entity_poly.pdbx_strand_id
1 'polypeptide(L)' 'MPTVLNIKGFRFFFFTREGNEPVHIHIAKAQKYAKFWLEPITLAKNYGFISKELKEIRNIIEENQEVIKEKWDECFS' A
#
# COMPACT_ATOMS: atom_id res chain seq x y z
N MET A 1 12.79 -6.00 -1.69
CA MET A 1 11.34 -5.75 -1.44
C MET A 1 10.56 -6.31 -2.60
N PRO A 2 9.82 -7.42 -2.39
CA PRO A 2 8.89 -7.89 -3.40
C PRO A 2 7.85 -6.81 -3.65
N THR A 3 7.54 -6.60 -4.93
CA THR A 3 6.46 -5.71 -5.33
C THR A 3 5.18 -6.52 -5.29
N VAL A 4 4.19 -6.07 -4.54
CA VAL A 4 2.92 -6.77 -4.36
C VAL A 4 2.06 -6.54 -5.59
N LEU A 5 1.92 -5.27 -5.99
CA LEU A 5 1.12 -4.85 -7.14
C LEU A 5 1.83 -3.71 -7.88
N ASN A 6 1.62 -3.62 -9.19
CA ASN A 6 2.01 -2.46 -9.97
C ASN A 6 0.88 -2.11 -10.94
N ILE A 7 0.14 -1.04 -10.64
CA ILE A 7 -1.06 -0.64 -11.39
C ILE A 7 -0.92 0.83 -11.72
N LYS A 8 -1.12 1.21 -13.00
CA LYS A 8 -1.04 2.63 -13.45
C LYS A 8 0.25 3.37 -13.01
N GLY A 9 1.35 2.63 -12.88
CA GLY A 9 2.65 3.13 -12.41
C GLY A 9 2.73 3.39 -10.90
N PHE A 10 1.71 3.03 -10.12
CA PHE A 10 1.78 2.96 -8.67
C PHE A 10 2.35 1.60 -8.28
N ARG A 11 3.53 1.62 -7.64
CA ARG A 11 4.19 0.43 -7.14
C ARG A 11 3.81 0.23 -5.68
N PHE A 12 3.15 -0.89 -5.39
CA PHE A 12 2.73 -1.29 -4.05
C PHE A 12 3.70 -2.32 -3.49
N PHE A 13 4.15 -2.14 -2.24
CA PHE A 13 5.12 -3.02 -1.61
C PHE A 13 5.05 -2.96 -0.08
N PHE A 14 5.63 -3.98 0.56
CA PHE A 14 5.80 -4.08 2.02
C PHE A 14 7.27 -3.99 2.39
N PHE A 15 7.57 -3.45 3.58
CA PHE A 15 8.89 -3.64 4.20
C PHE A 15 8.83 -4.84 5.13
N THR A 16 9.70 -5.81 4.89
CA THR A 16 9.80 -7.07 5.65
C THR A 16 10.21 -6.88 7.12
N ARG A 17 10.46 -5.65 7.58
CA ARG A 17 10.89 -5.33 8.95
C ARG A 17 9.81 -4.67 9.82
N GLU A 18 8.60 -4.44 9.29
CA GLU A 18 7.52 -3.76 10.01
C GLU A 18 6.50 -4.74 10.66
N GLY A 19 6.94 -5.93 11.09
CA GLY A 19 6.05 -7.00 11.60
C GLY A 19 5.37 -6.73 12.97
N ASN A 20 5.64 -5.59 13.60
CA ASN A 20 4.96 -5.14 14.83
C ASN A 20 3.89 -4.06 14.55
N GLU A 21 3.75 -3.60 13.30
CA GLU A 21 2.74 -2.61 12.92
C GLU A 21 1.49 -3.29 12.37
N PRO A 22 0.31 -2.65 12.49
CA PRO A 22 -0.91 -3.15 11.86
C PRO A 22 -0.74 -3.25 10.34
N VAL A 23 -1.57 -4.08 9.70
CA VAL A 23 -1.47 -4.37 8.26
C VAL A 23 -1.50 -3.07 7.45
N HIS A 24 -0.46 -2.84 6.65
CA HIS A 24 -0.31 -1.62 5.86
C HIS A 24 0.44 -1.87 4.56
N ILE A 25 0.32 -0.92 3.63
CA ILE A 25 0.97 -0.98 2.34
C ILE A 25 1.62 0.35 1.98
N HIS A 26 2.77 0.27 1.33
CA HIS A 26 3.50 1.43 0.82
C HIS A 26 3.34 1.54 -0.68
N ILE A 27 3.22 2.77 -1.16
CA ILE A 27 2.96 3.09 -2.57
C ILE A 27 4.01 4.09 -3.02
N ALA A 28 4.70 3.80 -4.12
CA ALA A 28 5.64 4.73 -4.74
C ALA A 28 5.30 4.95 -6.21
N LYS A 29 5.42 6.21 -6.67
CA LYS A 29 5.26 6.59 -8.09
C LYS A 29 6.04 7.85 -8.39
N ALA A 30 6.96 7.81 -9.36
CA ALA A 30 7.67 9.00 -9.89
C ALA A 30 8.14 9.97 -8.77
N GLN A 31 8.90 9.45 -7.80
CA GLN A 31 9.41 10.16 -6.60
C GLN A 31 8.38 10.53 -5.52
N LYS A 32 7.09 10.22 -5.72
CA LYS A 32 6.05 10.32 -4.71
C LYS A 32 5.96 9.05 -3.87
N TYR A 33 5.52 9.21 -2.64
CA TYR A 33 5.38 8.11 -1.68
C TYR A 33 4.15 8.25 -0.79
N ALA A 34 3.47 7.15 -0.52
CA ALA A 34 2.36 7.09 0.43
C ALA A 34 2.40 5.80 1.24
N LYS A 35 1.89 5.86 2.46
CA LYS A 35 1.64 4.72 3.35
C LYS A 35 0.15 4.69 3.68
N PHE A 36 -0.49 3.54 3.52
CA PHE A 36 -1.88 3.33 3.89
C PHE A 36 -1.99 2.17 4.88
N TRP A 37 -2.76 2.36 5.94
CA TRP A 37 -3.25 1.26 6.77
C TRP A 37 -4.34 0.51 6.02
N LEU A 38 -4.50 -0.79 6.27
CA LEU A 38 -5.59 -1.59 5.71
C LEU A 38 -6.71 -1.86 6.72
N GLU A 39 -6.49 -1.59 8.00
CA GLU A 39 -7.44 -1.89 9.08
C GLU A 39 -7.54 -0.71 10.05
N PRO A 40 -8.39 0.30 9.78
CA PRO A 40 -9.18 0.53 8.56
C PRO A 40 -8.36 1.16 7.41
N ILE A 41 -8.86 1.08 6.17
CA ILE A 41 -8.20 1.66 4.99
C ILE A 41 -8.11 3.18 5.12
N THR A 42 -6.94 3.65 5.56
CA THR A 42 -6.70 5.05 5.90
C THR A 42 -5.29 5.47 5.51
N LEU A 43 -5.17 6.73 5.10
CA LEU A 43 -3.88 7.30 4.75
C LEU A 43 -3.06 7.55 6.02
N ALA A 44 -1.91 6.89 6.12
CA ALA A 44 -0.96 7.05 7.22
C ALA A 44 0.03 8.19 6.94
N LYS A 45 0.60 8.19 5.73
CA LYS A 45 1.56 9.22 5.28
C LYS A 45 1.40 9.48 3.79
N ASN A 46 1.57 10.74 3.40
CA ASN A 46 1.59 11.16 2.02
C ASN A 46 2.75 12.12 1.77
N TYR A 47 3.54 11.83 0.75
CA TYR A 47 4.60 12.66 0.22
C TYR A 47 4.39 12.84 -1.28
N GLY A 48 3.78 13.98 -1.65
CA GLY A 48 3.67 14.43 -3.03
C GLY A 48 2.48 13.92 -3.83
N PHE A 49 1.62 13.03 -3.29
CA PHE A 49 0.36 12.69 -3.95
C PHE A 49 -0.71 13.75 -3.70
N ILE A 50 -1.49 14.06 -4.73
CA ILE A 50 -2.67 14.92 -4.62
C ILE A 50 -3.89 14.10 -4.19
N SER A 51 -4.93 14.76 -3.67
CA SER A 51 -6.16 14.10 -3.20
C SER A 51 -6.81 13.19 -4.26
N LYS A 52 -6.73 13.56 -5.55
CA LYS A 52 -7.24 12.73 -6.65
C LYS A 52 -6.46 11.42 -6.81
N GLU A 53 -5.13 11.47 -6.72
CA GLU A 53 -4.28 10.28 -6.77
C GLU A 53 -4.47 9.43 -5.53
N LEU A 54 -4.59 10.04 -4.34
CA LEU A 54 -4.86 9.31 -3.10
C LEU A 54 -6.19 8.55 -3.15
N LYS A 55 -7.23 9.15 -3.74
CA LYS A 55 -8.52 8.49 -3.95
C LYS A 55 -8.39 7.31 -4.92
N GLU A 56 -7.63 7.48 -6.01
CA GLU A 56 -7.36 6.38 -6.95
C GLU A 56 -6.57 5.24 -6.29
N ILE A 57 -5.52 5.57 -5.53
CA ILE A 57 -4.74 4.59 -4.76
C ILE A 57 -5.63 3.85 -3.77
N ARG A 58 -6.48 4.57 -3.04
CA ARG A 58 -7.43 3.97 -2.10
C ARG A 58 -8.37 2.98 -2.80
N ASN A 59 -8.97 3.36 -3.92
CA ASN A 59 -9.85 2.47 -4.69
C ASN A 59 -9.10 1.20 -5.11
N ILE A 60 -7.86 1.34 -5.61
CA ILE A 60 -7.03 0.19 -6.00
C ILE A 60 -6.76 -0.73 -4.80
N ILE A 61 -6.50 -0.15 -3.62
CA ILE A 61 -6.30 -0.92 -2.39
C ILE A 61 -7.58 -1.63 -1.98
N GLU A 62 -8.74 -0.97 -2.04
CA GLU A 62 -10.05 -1.55 -1.73
C GLU A 62 -10.38 -2.70 -2.69
N GLU A 63 -10.15 -2.54 -3.99
CA GLU A 63 -10.38 -3.57 -5.02
C GLU A 63 -9.42 -4.78 -4.90
N ASN A 64 -8.21 -4.58 -4.37
CA ASN A 64 -7.20 -5.62 -4.24
C ASN A 64 -6.93 -6.00 -2.78
N GLN A 65 -7.83 -5.65 -1.86
CA GLN A 65 -7.62 -5.78 -0.43
C GLN A 65 -7.34 -7.24 -0.03
N GLU A 66 -8.07 -8.19 -0.62
CA GLU A 66 -7.92 -9.63 -0.38
C GLU A 66 -6.52 -10.10 -0.77
N VAL A 67 -6.08 -9.78 -1.99
CA VAL A 67 -4.74 -10.12 -2.51
C VAL A 67 -3.63 -9.53 -1.65
N ILE A 68 -3.81 -8.27 -1.23
CA ILE A 68 -2.85 -7.57 -0.38
C ILE A 68 -2.76 -8.25 1.00
N LYS A 69 -3.90 -8.64 1.59
CA LYS A 69 -3.92 -9.36 2.87
C LYS A 69 -3.31 -10.75 2.75
N GLU A 70 -3.60 -11.51 1.69
CA GLU A 70 -2.96 -12.81 1.41
C GLU A 70 -1.44 -12.67 1.33
N LYS A 71 -0.95 -11.69 0.55
CA LYS A 71 0.49 -11.45 0.39
C LYS A 71 1.16 -10.96 1.68
N TRP A 72 0.42 -10.25 2.53
CA TRP A 72 0.88 -9.86 3.84
C TRP A 72 1.04 -11.09 4.74
N ASP A 73 0.03 -11.96 4.80
CA ASP A 73 0.09 -13.22 5.56
C ASP A 73 1.28 -14.07 5.07
N GLU A 74 1.41 -14.31 3.76
CA GLU A 74 2.56 -15.05 3.18
C GLU A 74 3.94 -14.47 3.54
N CYS A 75 4.04 -13.16 3.78
CA CYS A 75 5.31 -12.50 4.12
C CYS A 75 5.63 -12.50 5.63
N PHE A 76 4.60 -12.62 6.49
CA PHE A 76 4.72 -12.46 7.94
C PHE A 76 4.23 -13.67 8.76
N SER A 77 3.74 -14.73 8.11
CA SER A 77 3.40 -16.05 8.69
C SER A 77 4.64 -16.90 8.99
#